data_AF-A0A220S9M0-F1
#
_entry.id   AF-A0A220S9M0-F1
#
_cell.length_a   1.000
_cell.length_b   1.000
_cell.length_c   1.000
_cell.angle_alpha   90.00
_cell.angle_beta   90.00
_cell.angle_gamma   90.00
#
_symmetry.space_group_name_H-M   'P 1'
#
loop_
_entity.id
_entity.type
_entity.pdbx_description
1 polymer ?
#
loop_
_entity_poly.entity_id
_entity_poly.type
_entity_poly.pdbx_seq_one_letter_code
_entity_poly.pdbx_strand_id
1 'polypeptide(L)'
;MNQKLPNATTVLVLGIVAILGSCCCNGIVGVICGLIGMNLFNKDNALYQKDPSLYSDYDNLKVGRILCIIGLVIGILSLAYMIFVLSTVGWSGYMDQINQLKNMGK
;
A
#
# COMPACT_ATOMS: atom_id res chain seq x y z
N MET A 1 7.08 20.70 -26.26
CA MET A 1 7.19 19.30 -25.78
C MET A 1 6.70 19.29 -24.34
N ASN A 2 5.59 18.62 -24.03
CA ASN A 2 5.15 18.50 -22.63
C ASN A 2 6.09 17.55 -21.89
N GLN A 3 6.44 17.93 -20.66
CA GLN A 3 7.27 17.12 -19.79
C GLN A 3 6.39 16.18 -18.98
N LYS A 4 6.74 14.89 -18.91
CA LYS A 4 6.00 13.97 -18.04
C LYS A 4 6.15 14.41 -16.58
N LEU A 5 5.08 14.30 -15.81
CA LEU A 5 5.14 14.50 -14.36
C LEU A 5 6.20 13.57 -13.76
N PRO A 6 7.23 14.10 -13.09
CA PRO A 6 8.40 13.32 -12.66
C PRO A 6 8.05 12.23 -11.65
N ASN A 7 6.95 12.38 -10.90
CA ASN A 7 6.53 11.37 -9.93
C ASN A 7 5.30 10.56 -10.38
N ALA A 8 4.73 10.78 -11.57
CA ALA A 8 3.57 10.02 -12.03
C ALA A 8 3.84 8.50 -12.10
N THR A 9 4.98 8.11 -12.69
CA THR A 9 5.39 6.70 -12.75
C THR A 9 5.76 6.16 -11.36
N THR A 10 6.44 6.98 -10.54
CA THR A 10 6.85 6.59 -9.18
C THR A 10 5.64 6.30 -8.30
N VAL A 11 4.62 7.16 -8.30
CA VAL A 11 3.38 6.97 -7.54
C VAL A 11 2.65 5.72 -8.00
N LEU A 12 2.59 5.47 -9.31
CA LEU A 12 1.94 4.29 -9.87
C LEU A 12 2.64 2.99 -9.44
N VAL A 13 3.97 2.94 -9.53
CA VAL A 13 4.77 1.79 -9.06
C VAL A 13 4.64 1.63 -7.55
N LEU A 14 4.70 2.72 -6.78
CA LEU A 14 4.57 2.68 -5.33
C LEU A 14 3.19 2.15 -4.90
N GLY A 15 2.12 2.46 -5.64
CA GLY A 15 0.79 1.91 -5.44
C GLY A 15 0.70 0.40 -5.70
N ILE A 16 1.31 -0.09 -6.80
CA ILE A 16 1.38 -1.52 -7.12
C ILE A 16 2.20 -2.26 -6.05
N VAL A 17 3.35 -1.71 -5.67
CA VAL A 17 4.22 -2.26 -4.62
C VAL A 17 3.51 -2.25 -3.26
N ALA A 18 2.66 -1.26 -2.97
CA ALA A 18 1.86 -1.25 -1.74
C ALA A 18 0.86 -2.42 -1.71
N ILE A 19 0.22 -2.74 -2.83
CA ILE A 19 -0.71 -3.88 -2.92
C ILE A 19 0.05 -5.21 -2.78
N LEU A 20 1.14 -5.39 -3.52
CA LEU A 20 1.96 -6.61 -3.47
C LEU A 20 2.67 -6.78 -2.11
N GLY A 21 3.17 -5.68 -1.55
CA GLY A 21 3.83 -5.64 -0.25
C GLY A 21 2.88 -5.90 0.92
N SER A 22 1.61 -5.47 0.82
CA SER A 22 0.58 -5.82 1.81
C SER A 22 0.31 -7.33 1.85
N CYS A 23 0.37 -8.02 0.71
CA CYS A 23 0.09 -9.45 0.61
C CYS A 23 1.23 -10.32 1.17
N CYS A 24 2.48 -9.91 0.99
CA CYS A 24 3.64 -10.74 1.34
C CYS A 24 4.32 -10.39 2.68
N CYS A 25 4.10 -9.19 3.25
CA CYS A 25 4.87 -8.69 4.39
C CYS A 25 4.01 -7.93 5.43
N ASN A 26 3.01 -8.59 6.02
CA ASN A 26 2.25 -8.13 7.20
C ASN A 26 1.42 -6.84 7.03
N GLY A 27 1.09 -6.39 5.82
CA GLY A 27 0.23 -5.21 5.60
C GLY A 27 0.88 -3.84 5.93
N ILE A 28 1.84 -3.80 6.86
CA ILE A 28 2.50 -2.57 7.35
C ILE A 28 3.28 -1.87 6.23
N VAL A 29 3.99 -2.63 5.39
CA VAL A 29 4.75 -2.07 4.27
C VAL A 29 3.84 -1.35 3.28
N GLY A 30 2.64 -1.90 3.04
CA GLY A 30 1.65 -1.27 2.17
C GLY A 30 1.07 0.01 2.73
N VAL A 31 0.87 0.09 4.05
CA VAL A 31 0.43 1.34 4.71
C VAL A 31 1.49 2.43 4.56
N ILE A 32 2.76 2.12 4.81
CA ILE A 32 3.87 3.10 4.71
C ILE A 32 4.06 3.58 3.27
N CYS A 33 4.14 2.64 2.32
CA CYS A 33 4.26 3.00 0.90
C CYS A 33 3.04 3.79 0.41
N GLY A 34 1.82 3.43 0.80
CA GLY A 34 0.61 4.18 0.45
C GLY A 34 0.64 5.63 0.94
N LEU A 35 1.08 5.86 2.18
CA LEU A 35 1.24 7.20 2.77
C LEU A 35 2.29 8.04 2.05
N ILE A 36 3.45 7.46 1.75
CA ILE A 36 4.52 8.14 1.00
C ILE A 36 4.05 8.49 -0.42
N GLY A 37 3.37 7.56 -1.09
CA GLY A 37 2.82 7.75 -2.43
C GLY A 37 1.77 8.85 -2.48
N MET A 38 0.93 8.95 -1.45
CA MET A 38 -0.08 10.01 -1.33
C MET A 38 0.55 11.40 -1.15
N ASN A 39 1.64 11.50 -0.37
CA ASN A 39 2.40 12.75 -0.24
C ASN A 39 3.05 13.16 -1.57
N LEU A 40 3.59 12.19 -2.32
CA LEU A 40 4.21 12.44 -3.62
C LEU A 40 3.17 12.86 -4.67
N PHE A 41 1.98 12.25 -4.65
CA PHE A 41 0.83 12.68 -5.45
C PHE A 41 0.45 14.14 -5.18
N ASN A 42 0.36 14.55 -3.92
CA ASN A 42 0.00 15.93 -3.57
C ASN A 42 1.01 16.96 -4.11
N LYS A 43 2.30 16.61 -4.11
CA LYS A 43 3.36 17.47 -4.68
C LYS A 43 3.22 17.61 -6.19
N ASP A 44 3.03 16.50 -6.90
CA ASP A 44 2.88 16.50 -8.36
C ASP A 44 1.57 17.15 -8.81
N ASN A 45 0.48 16.95 -8.06
CA ASN A 45 -0.80 17.59 -8.32
C ASN A 45 -0.74 19.11 -8.12
N ALA A 46 0.11 19.60 -7.20
CA ALA A 46 0.37 21.02 -7.04
C ALA A 46 1.24 21.58 -8.19
N LEU A 47 2.20 20.79 -8.71
CA LEU A 47 2.98 21.15 -9.90
C LEU A 47 2.09 21.26 -11.15
N TYR A 48 1.22 20.26 -11.35
CA TYR A 48 0.27 20.24 -12.46
C TYR A 48 -0.71 21.42 -12.42
N GLN A 49 -1.17 21.81 -11.22
CA GLN A 49 -2.05 22.98 -11.07
C GLN A 49 -1.37 24.32 -11.34
N LYS A 50 -0.04 24.40 -11.16
CA LYS A 50 0.71 25.63 -11.48
C LYS A 50 0.86 25.83 -12.99
N ASP A 51 1.19 24.77 -13.72
CA ASP A 51 1.39 24.81 -15.18
C ASP A 51 0.83 23.58 -15.88
N PRO A 52 -0.50 23.49 -16.07
CA PRO A 52 -1.12 22.31 -16.70
C PRO A 52 -0.75 22.15 -18.18
N SER A 53 -0.29 23.22 -18.85
CA SER A 53 0.16 23.20 -20.24
C SER A 53 1.54 22.56 -20.41
N LEU A 54 2.35 22.50 -19.34
CA LEU A 54 3.73 22.04 -19.41
C LEU A 54 3.86 20.54 -19.08
N TYR A 55 2.87 19.97 -18.41
CA TYR A 55 2.91 18.60 -17.92
C TYR A 55 2.00 17.63 -18.68
N SER A 56 2.49 16.40 -18.92
CA SER A 56 1.71 15.27 -19.44
C SER A 56 1.65 14.13 -18.42
N ASP A 57 0.84 13.10 -18.69
CA ASP A 57 0.70 11.89 -17.84
C ASP A 57 -0.06 12.10 -16.51
N TYR A 58 -0.94 13.10 -16.45
CA TYR A 58 -1.79 13.33 -15.28
C TYR A 58 -2.77 12.16 -15.01
N ASP A 59 -3.20 11.43 -16.04
CA ASP A 59 -4.07 10.26 -15.84
C ASP A 59 -3.33 9.12 -15.12
N ASN A 60 -2.05 8.91 -15.40
CA ASN A 60 -1.22 7.95 -14.65
C ASN A 60 -1.06 8.37 -13.18
N LEU A 61 -0.93 9.68 -12.92
CA LEU A 61 -0.90 10.23 -11.56
C LEU A 61 -2.22 9.95 -10.81
N LYS A 62 -3.39 10.14 -11.46
CA LYS A 62 -4.71 9.81 -10.86
C LYS A 62 -4.87 8.32 -10.58
N VAL A 63 -4.48 7.47 -11.52
CA VAL A 63 -4.52 6.01 -11.34
C VAL A 63 -3.63 5.60 -10.16
N GLY A 64 -2.42 6.15 -10.07
CA GLY A 64 -1.52 5.94 -8.94
C GLY A 64 -2.15 6.33 -7.59
N ARG A 65 -2.88 7.46 -7.53
CA ARG A 65 -3.61 7.86 -6.32
C ARG A 65 -4.63 6.81 -5.88
N ILE A 66 -5.42 6.30 -6.82
CA ILE A 66 -6.45 5.29 -6.54
C ILE A 66 -5.79 4.02 -6.00
N LEU A 67 -4.70 3.57 -6.62
CA LEU A 67 -3.93 2.40 -6.17
C LEU A 67 -3.36 2.60 -4.75
N CYS A 68 -2.81 3.78 -4.44
CA CYS A 68 -2.33 4.07 -3.08
C CYS A 68 -3.46 4.04 -2.04
N ILE A 69 -4.65 4.56 -2.37
CA ILE A 69 -5.82 4.53 -1.47
C ILE A 69 -6.26 3.08 -1.23
N ILE A 70 -6.36 2.27 -2.28
CA ILE A 70 -6.73 0.85 -2.17
C ILE A 70 -5.71 0.10 -1.29
N GLY A 71 -4.42 0.31 -1.53
CA GLY A 71 -3.34 -0.29 -0.73
C GLY A 71 -3.41 0.10 0.75
N LEU A 72 -3.71 1.37 1.06
CA LEU A 72 -3.91 1.84 2.43
C LEU A 72 -5.11 1.17 3.11
N VAL A 73 -6.26 1.09 2.42
CA VAL A 73 -7.48 0.48 2.97
C VAL A 73 -7.25 -1.00 3.27
N ILE A 74 -6.64 -1.74 2.34
CA ILE A 74 -6.31 -3.16 2.54
C ILE A 74 -5.31 -3.32 3.70
N GLY A 75 -4.26 -2.49 3.74
CA GLY A 75 -3.26 -2.54 4.82
C GLY A 75 -3.85 -2.27 6.21
N ILE A 76 -4.76 -1.29 6.32
CA ILE A 76 -5.47 -0.99 7.58
C ILE A 76 -6.38 -2.15 7.98
N LEU A 77 -7.13 -2.73 7.03
CA LEU A 77 -7.98 -3.91 7.27
C LEU A 77 -7.15 -5.11 7.77
N SER A 78 -6.01 -5.39 7.14
CA SER A 78 -5.09 -6.45 7.57
C SER A 78 -4.53 -6.20 8.96
N LEU A 79 -4.18 -4.94 9.29
CA LEU A 79 -3.69 -4.56 10.61
C LEU A 79 -4.77 -4.73 11.69
N ALA A 80 -6.01 -4.29 11.40
CA ALA A 80 -7.16 -4.46 12.29
C ALA A 80 -7.48 -5.96 12.52
N TYR A 81 -7.43 -6.78 11.46
CA TYR A 81 -7.59 -8.22 11.56
C TYR A 81 -6.50 -8.87 12.41
N MET A 82 -5.23 -8.48 12.23
CA MET A 82 -4.12 -8.96 13.05
C MET A 82 -4.33 -8.63 14.54
N ILE A 83 -4.77 -7.41 14.86
CA ILE A 83 -5.09 -7.01 16.24
C ILE A 83 -6.24 -7.84 16.80
N PHE A 84 -7.29 -8.09 16.01
CA PHE A 84 -8.45 -8.89 16.42
C PHE A 84 -8.06 -10.35 16.71
N VAL A 85 -7.25 -10.97 15.87
CA VAL A 85 -6.76 -12.34 16.09
C VAL A 85 -5.87 -12.41 17.33
N LEU A 86 -4.96 -11.45 17.52
CA LEU A 86 -4.11 -11.39 18.70
C LEU A 86 -4.91 -11.20 20.00
N SER A 87 -6.02 -10.46 19.96
CA SER A 87 -6.86 -10.22 21.14
C SER A 87 -7.86 -11.34 21.44
N THR A 88 -8.30 -12.10 20.43
CA THR A 88 -9.29 -13.20 20.61
C THR A 88 -8.64 -14.56 20.85
N VAL A 89 -7.64 -14.92 20.05
CA VAL A 89 -6.96 -16.23 20.11
C VAL A 89 -5.77 -16.17 21.08
N GLY A 90 -5.17 -14.99 21.24
CA GLY A 90 -3.93 -14.83 21.98
C GLY A 90 -2.75 -15.56 21.31
N TRP A 91 -1.53 -15.18 21.68
CA TRP A 91 -0.32 -15.88 21.21
C TRP A 91 -0.35 -17.38 21.56
N SER A 92 -1.09 -17.75 22.61
CA SER A 92 -1.28 -19.12 23.10
C SER A 92 -2.01 -20.04 22.13
N GLY A 93 -3.15 -19.63 21.55
CA GLY A 93 -3.90 -20.49 20.63
C GLY A 93 -3.20 -20.69 19.28
N TYR A 94 -2.45 -19.69 18.82
CA TYR A 94 -1.65 -19.78 17.58
C TYR A 94 -0.50 -20.77 17.72
N MET A 95 0.21 -20.76 18.87
CA MET A 95 1.31 -21.69 19.14
C MET A 95 0.81 -23.13 19.30
N ASP A 96 -0.39 -23.34 19.85
CA ASP A 96 -0.99 -24.68 19.95
C ASP A 96 -1.38 -25.26 18.58
N GLN A 97 -1.94 -24.45 17.67
CA GLN A 97 -2.20 -24.91 16.29
C GLN A 97 -0.90 -25.25 15.53
N ILE A 98 0.16 -24.46 15.69
CA ILE A 98 1.46 -24.76 15.07
C ILE A 98 2.09 -26.02 15.66
N ASN A 99 2.00 -26.23 16.98
CA ASN A 99 2.49 -27.45 17.62
C ASN A 99 1.70 -28.69 17.18
N GLN A 100 0.39 -28.59 17.00
CA GLN A 100 -0.44 -29.69 16.50
C GLN A 100 -0.14 -30.01 15.03
N LEU A 101 -0.01 -29.01 14.15
CA LEU A 101 0.37 -29.22 12.75
C LEU A 101 1.78 -29.82 12.61
N LYS A 102 2.73 -29.42 13.46
CA LYS A 102 4.10 -29.96 13.48
C LYS A 102 4.14 -31.41 13.98
N ASN A 103 3.17 -31.83 14.79
CA ASN A 103 3.05 -33.21 15.28
C ASN A 103 2.23 -34.11 14.36
N MET A 104 1.40 -33.56 13.46
CA MET A 104 0.71 -34.33 12.41
C MET A 104 1.60 -34.61 11.18
N GLY A 105 2.75 -33.95 11.06
CA GLY A 105 3.73 -34.18 10.00
C GLY A 105 4.85 -35.16 10.34
N LYS A 106 4.73 -35.90 11.47
CA LYS A 106 5.64 -36.98 11.85
C LYS A 106 4.96 -38.34 11.74
#